data_AF-A0A2E0QTX2-F1
#
_entry.id   AF-A0A2E0QTX2-F1
#
_cell.length_a   1.000
_cell.length_b   1.000
_cell.length_c   1.000
_cell.angle_alpha   90.00
_cell.angle_beta   90.00
_cell.angle_gamma   90.00
#
_symmetry.space_group_name_H-M   'P 1'
#
loop_
_entity.id
_entity.type
_entity.pdbx_description
1 polymer ?
#
loop_
_entity_poly.entity_id
_entity_poly.type
_entity_poly.pdbx_seq_one_letter_code
_entity_poly.pdbx_strand_id
1 'polypeptide(L)'
;MKNTVLALLSLILIVAIVNLLTGLGVIGGATGGSGSGTNYDYKALNAQQMDAIGFKAIADEEGLDISEEGEINFPKEMVDKISKNAMLPRTITEVEKDGGWEFVSVTSDNYYIFRKAK
;
A
#
# COMPACT_ATOMS: atom_id res chain seq x y z
N MET A 1 -45.04 -39.92 -14.92
CA MET A 1 -45.09 -38.43 -14.90
C MET A 1 -44.57 -37.85 -13.60
N LYS A 2 -45.12 -38.19 -12.41
CA LYS A 2 -44.64 -37.64 -11.11
C LYS A 2 -43.15 -37.86 -10.85
N ASN A 3 -42.65 -39.08 -11.09
CA ASN A 3 -41.23 -39.41 -10.90
C ASN A 3 -40.31 -38.68 -11.90
N THR A 4 -40.80 -38.43 -13.11
CA THR A 4 -40.09 -37.65 -14.15
C THR A 4 -39.99 -36.18 -13.76
N VAL A 5 -41.05 -35.62 -13.18
CA VAL A 5 -41.09 -34.23 -12.70
C VAL A 5 -40.16 -34.06 -11.49
N LEU A 6 -40.16 -35.03 -10.55
CA LEU A 6 -39.24 -35.04 -9.40
C LEU A 6 -37.77 -35.12 -9.84
N ALA A 7 -37.45 -35.95 -10.84
CA ALA A 7 -36.11 -36.06 -11.41
C ALA A 7 -35.66 -34.75 -12.09
N LEU A 8 -36.57 -34.08 -12.80
CA LEU A 8 -36.27 -32.80 -13.45
C LEU A 8 -36.01 -31.69 -12.43
N LEU A 9 -36.82 -31.60 -11.38
CA LEU A 9 -36.65 -30.62 -10.30
C LEU A 9 -35.33 -30.81 -9.55
N SER A 10 -34.96 -32.06 -9.26
CA SER A 10 -33.68 -32.36 -8.59
C SER A 10 -32.48 -32.05 -9.47
N LEU A 11 -32.56 -32.27 -10.79
CA LEU A 11 -31.50 -31.89 -11.72
C LEU A 11 -31.28 -30.37 -11.77
N ILE A 12 -32.37 -29.60 -11.85
CA ILE A 12 -32.31 -28.13 -11.85
C ILE A 12 -31.68 -27.60 -10.56
N LEU A 13 -32.07 -28.18 -9.42
CA LEU A 13 -31.53 -27.80 -8.13
C LEU A 13 -30.02 -28.06 -8.05
N ILE A 14 -29.55 -29.21 -8.55
CA ILE A 14 -28.12 -29.54 -8.59
C ILE A 14 -27.36 -28.54 -9.47
N VAL A 15 -27.86 -28.21 -10.65
CA VAL A 15 -27.23 -27.21 -11.54
C VAL A 15 -27.16 -25.84 -10.87
N ALA A 16 -28.22 -25.41 -10.18
CA ALA A 16 -28.25 -24.15 -9.46
C ALA A 16 -27.20 -24.11 -8.32
N ILE A 17 -27.08 -25.21 -7.56
CA ILE A 17 -26.08 -25.34 -6.49
C ILE A 17 -24.67 -25.32 -7.07
N VAL A 18 -24.41 -26.03 -8.17
CA VAL A 18 -23.09 -26.03 -8.83
C VAL A 18 -22.73 -24.64 -9.34
N ASN A 19 -23.68 -23.91 -9.94
CA ASN A 19 -23.47 -22.53 -10.39
C ASN A 19 -23.22 -21.56 -9.22
N LEU A 20 -23.94 -21.73 -8.10
CA LEU A 20 -23.70 -20.94 -6.89
C LEU A 20 -22.31 -21.23 -6.31
N LEU A 21 -21.95 -22.50 -6.19
CA LEU A 21 -20.67 -22.92 -5.61
C LEU A 21 -19.49 -22.61 -6.53
N THR A 22 -19.67 -22.55 -7.85
CA THR A 22 -18.65 -22.03 -8.78
C THR A 22 -18.52 -20.52 -8.70
N GLY A 23 -19.63 -19.78 -8.62
CA GLY A 23 -19.60 -18.32 -8.39
C GLY A 23 -18.97 -17.93 -7.04
N LEU A 24 -19.10 -18.78 -6.02
CA LEU A 24 -18.46 -18.63 -4.71
C LEU A 24 -17.03 -19.21 -4.66
N GLY A 25 -16.51 -19.80 -5.74
CA GLY A 25 -15.15 -20.33 -5.81
C GLY A 25 -14.91 -21.64 -5.03
N VAL A 26 -15.96 -22.36 -4.64
CA VAL A 26 -15.90 -23.59 -3.83
C VAL A 26 -15.63 -24.84 -4.68
N ILE A 27 -16.13 -24.88 -5.92
CA ILE A 27 -16.05 -26.07 -6.81
C ILE A 27 -15.04 -25.90 -7.95
N GLY A 28 -14.47 -24.71 -8.14
CA GLY A 28 -13.37 -24.48 -9.08
C GLY A 28 -12.03 -24.60 -8.36
N GLY A 29 -11.37 -25.76 -8.48
CA GLY A 29 -9.99 -25.89 -8.04
C GLY A 29 -9.12 -24.82 -8.69
N ALA A 30 -8.47 -23.99 -7.86
CA ALA A 30 -7.29 -23.18 -8.20
C ALA A 30 -7.30 -22.42 -9.54
N THR A 31 -8.46 -22.01 -10.07
CA THR A 31 -8.51 -20.86 -10.98
C THR A 31 -8.65 -19.62 -10.12
N GLY A 32 -7.60 -19.38 -9.33
CA GLY A 32 -7.31 -18.04 -8.85
C GLY A 32 -7.41 -17.14 -10.07
N GLY A 33 -8.29 -16.13 -9.96
CA GLY A 33 -8.44 -15.14 -11.00
C GLY A 33 -7.04 -14.74 -11.47
N SER A 34 -6.84 -14.76 -12.78
CA SER A 34 -5.70 -14.14 -13.44
C SER A 34 -5.73 -12.62 -13.28
N GLY A 35 -5.84 -12.13 -12.05
CA GLY A 35 -5.04 -11.00 -11.65
C GLY A 35 -3.63 -11.54 -11.56
N SER A 36 -2.75 -11.10 -12.46
CA SER A 36 -1.36 -10.91 -12.08
C SER A 36 -1.38 -9.93 -10.90
N GLY A 37 -1.74 -10.43 -9.72
CA GLY A 37 -1.57 -9.73 -8.48
C GLY A 37 -0.09 -9.80 -8.24
N THR A 38 0.65 -8.87 -8.83
CA THR A 38 1.89 -8.40 -8.24
C THR A 38 1.55 -8.23 -6.76
N ASN A 39 2.06 -9.15 -5.93
CA ASN A 39 1.85 -9.06 -4.51
C ASN A 39 2.56 -7.77 -4.11
N TYR A 40 1.81 -6.79 -3.61
CA TYR A 40 2.38 -5.54 -3.16
C TYR A 40 2.46 -5.57 -1.64
N ASP A 41 3.63 -5.26 -1.10
CA ASP A 41 3.76 -4.85 0.29
C ASP A 41 3.34 -3.40 0.40
N TYR A 42 2.63 -3.04 1.48
CA TYR A 42 2.14 -1.69 1.72
C TYR A 42 2.75 -1.10 2.98
N LYS A 43 3.05 0.20 2.92
CA LYS A 43 3.56 1.00 4.03
C LYS A 43 2.74 2.27 4.15
N ALA A 44 2.21 2.54 5.33
CA ALA A 44 1.52 3.78 5.64
C ALA A 44 2.40 4.62 6.58
N LEU A 45 2.66 5.87 6.20
CA LEU A 45 3.44 6.82 6.99
C LEU A 45 2.57 8.03 7.35
N ASN A 46 2.56 8.42 8.62
CA ASN A 46 1.90 9.65 9.02
C ASN A 46 2.76 10.89 8.70
N ALA A 47 2.20 12.10 8.83
CA ALA A 47 2.91 13.34 8.54
C ALA A 47 4.21 13.50 9.35
N GLN A 48 4.21 13.16 10.64
CA GLN A 48 5.40 13.29 11.49
C GLN A 48 6.53 12.34 11.06
N GLN A 49 6.19 11.13 10.63
CA GLN A 49 7.16 10.17 10.09
C GLN A 49 7.73 10.63 8.76
N MET A 50 6.89 11.22 7.90
CA MET A 50 7.34 11.83 6.65
C MET A 50 8.29 13.00 6.92
N ASP A 51 7.95 13.88 7.86
CA ASP A 51 8.81 15.00 8.22
C ASP A 51 10.15 14.51 8.79
N ALA A 52 10.15 13.51 9.67
CA ALA A 52 11.37 12.94 10.22
C ALA A 52 12.29 12.35 9.14
N ILE A 53 11.73 11.64 8.16
CA ILE A 53 12.50 11.11 7.02
C ILE A 53 13.08 12.26 6.19
N GLY A 54 12.28 13.29 5.92
CA GLY A 54 12.71 14.46 5.15
C GLY A 54 13.83 15.23 5.84
N PHE A 55 13.69 15.51 7.14
CA PHE A 55 14.72 16.20 7.91
C PHE A 55 16.00 15.39 8.05
N LYS A 56 15.88 14.07 8.28
CA LYS A 56 17.03 13.18 8.31
C LYS A 56 17.81 13.21 6.98
N ALA A 57 17.11 13.13 5.85
CA ALA A 57 17.77 13.19 4.54
C ALA A 57 18.52 14.51 4.32
N ILE A 58 17.99 15.63 4.80
CA ILE A 58 18.68 16.92 4.73
C ILE A 58 19.89 16.96 5.66
N ALA A 59 19.76 16.43 6.88
CA ALA A 59 20.85 16.36 7.83
C ALA A 59 22.01 15.52 7.27
N ASP A 60 21.70 14.36 6.70
CA ASP A 60 22.67 13.45 6.08
C ASP A 60 23.39 14.13 4.89
N GLU A 61 22.67 14.86 4.04
CA GLU A 61 23.27 15.60 2.90
C GLU A 61 24.19 16.75 3.34
N GLU A 62 23.84 17.42 4.42
CA GLU A 62 24.55 18.61 4.91
C GLU A 62 25.61 18.24 5.96
N GLY A 63 25.75 16.95 6.26
CA GLY A 63 26.75 16.42 7.21
C GLY A 63 26.47 16.82 8.65
N LEU A 64 25.20 17.01 9.03
CA LEU A 64 24.79 17.32 10.40
C LEU A 64 24.70 16.02 11.22
N ASP A 65 25.37 16.01 12.37
CA ASP A 65 25.24 14.90 13.32
C ASP A 65 23.83 14.88 13.92
N ILE A 66 23.20 13.72 13.83
CA ILE A 66 21.92 13.42 14.46
C ILE A 66 22.23 12.97 15.88
N SER A 67 21.64 13.63 16.89
CA SER A 67 21.86 13.24 18.28
C SER A 67 21.34 11.81 18.53
N GLU A 68 21.82 11.15 19.59
CA GLU A 68 21.34 9.82 20.00
C GLU A 68 19.84 9.81 20.34
N GLU A 69 19.27 10.98 20.63
CA GLU A 69 17.85 11.21 20.91
C GLU A 69 17.03 11.51 19.65
N GLY A 70 17.66 11.53 18.48
CA GLY A 70 17.03 11.84 17.19
C GLY A 70 16.79 13.33 16.97
N GLU A 71 17.37 14.20 17.80
CA GLU A 71 17.31 15.65 17.61
C GLU A 71 18.34 16.10 16.57
N ILE A 72 17.88 16.91 15.62
CA ILE A 72 18.73 17.52 14.60
C ILE A 72 18.77 19.02 14.85
N ASN A 73 19.95 19.53 15.21
CA ASN A 73 20.14 20.97 15.38
C ASN A 73 20.47 21.62 14.03
N PHE A 74 19.44 22.16 13.37
CA PHE A 74 19.63 22.92 12.13
C PHE A 74 20.12 24.34 12.43
N PRO A 75 21.23 24.80 11.80
CA PRO A 75 21.62 26.20 11.80
C PRO A 75 20.49 27.09 11.27
N LYS A 76 20.30 28.29 11.85
CA LYS A 76 19.22 29.22 11.45
C LYS A 76 19.18 29.52 9.95
N GLU A 77 20.36 29.59 9.31
CA GLU A 77 20.47 29.83 7.86
C GLU A 77 19.93 28.68 7.01
N MET A 78 19.95 27.45 7.54
CA MET A 78 19.40 26.27 6.88
C MET A 78 17.91 26.13 7.10
N VAL A 79 17.40 26.44 8.29
CA VAL A 79 15.95 26.45 8.57
C VAL A 79 15.20 27.31 7.55
N ASP A 80 15.80 28.43 7.16
CA ASP A 80 15.23 29.37 6.19
C ASP A 80 15.29 28.86 4.74
N LYS A 81 16.19 27.92 4.42
CA LYS A 81 16.24 27.22 3.13
C LYS A 81 15.27 26.03 3.11
N ILE A 82 15.17 25.31 4.21
CA ILE A 82 14.29 24.16 4.37
C ILE A 82 12.83 24.59 4.31
N SER A 83 12.46 25.70 4.96
CA SER A 83 11.11 26.25 4.95
C SER A 83 10.66 26.76 3.57
N LYS A 84 11.59 27.17 2.72
CA LYS A 84 11.32 27.64 1.35
C LYS A 84 11.21 26.49 0.33
N ASN A 85 11.76 25.32 0.66
CA ASN A 85 11.70 24.15 -0.20
C ASN A 85 10.51 23.26 0.17
N ALA A 86 9.85 22.70 -0.84
CA ALA A 86 8.77 21.73 -0.61
C ALA A 86 9.37 20.43 -0.04
N MET A 87 9.21 20.20 1.26
CA MET A 87 9.72 19.03 1.96
C MET A 87 9.01 17.73 1.54
N LEU A 88 7.69 17.77 1.38
CA LEU A 88 6.90 16.57 1.09
C LEU A 88 7.29 15.83 -0.20
N PRO A 89 7.43 16.49 -1.38
CA PRO A 89 7.88 15.81 -2.60
C PRO A 89 9.27 15.17 -2.46
N ARG A 90 10.15 15.83 -1.70
CA ARG A 90 11.50 15.33 -1.43
C ARG A 90 11.47 14.10 -0.54
N THR A 91 10.72 14.13 0.55
CA THR A 91 10.53 12.98 1.43
C THR A 91 9.95 11.79 0.67
N ILE A 92 8.94 12.01 -0.18
CA ILE A 92 8.36 10.96 -1.02
C ILE A 92 9.47 10.29 -1.86
N THR A 93 10.28 11.10 -2.54
CA THR A 93 11.39 10.60 -3.36
C THR A 93 12.37 9.76 -2.54
N GLU A 94 12.68 10.15 -1.29
CA GLU A 94 13.56 9.34 -0.44
C GLU A 94 12.97 8.01 -0.02
N VAL A 95 11.66 7.97 0.28
CA VAL A 95 10.99 6.69 0.55
C VAL A 95 11.02 5.79 -0.68
N GLU A 96 10.87 6.36 -1.89
CA GLU A 96 10.91 5.61 -3.14
C GLU A 96 12.30 5.08 -3.50
N LYS A 97 13.37 5.86 -3.22
CA LYS A 97 14.76 5.42 -3.40
C LYS A 97 15.09 4.21 -2.52
N ASP A 98 14.52 4.14 -1.32
CA ASP A 98 14.87 3.13 -0.32
C ASP A 98 14.13 1.79 -0.56
N GLY A 99 14.55 1.06 -1.59
CA GLY A 99 14.14 -0.32 -1.81
C GLY A 99 12.91 -0.51 -2.70
N GLY A 100 12.58 0.43 -3.58
CA GLY A 100 11.57 0.25 -4.64
C GLY A 100 10.13 0.43 -4.17
N TRP A 101 9.93 1.31 -3.18
CA TRP A 101 8.59 1.78 -2.84
C TRP A 101 8.11 2.78 -3.90
N GLU A 102 6.80 2.81 -4.12
CA GLU A 102 6.11 3.76 -4.99
C GLU A 102 5.04 4.45 -4.17
N PHE A 103 4.97 5.78 -4.27
CA PHE A 103 3.87 6.53 -3.68
C PHE A 103 2.54 6.25 -4.39
N VAL A 104 1.50 6.02 -3.60
CA VAL A 104 0.16 5.65 -4.12
C VAL A 104 -0.84 6.77 -3.91
N SER A 105 -1.03 7.20 -2.66
CA SER A 105 -2.07 8.15 -2.30
C SER A 105 -1.88 8.70 -0.88
N VAL A 106 -2.60 9.78 -0.57
CA VAL A 106 -2.81 10.25 0.81
C VAL A 106 -4.24 9.91 1.24
N THR A 107 -4.40 9.36 2.44
CA THR A 107 -5.73 9.10 3.03
C THR A 107 -6.34 10.37 3.62
N SER A 108 -7.64 10.37 3.90
CA SER A 108 -8.33 11.46 4.60
C SER A 108 -7.71 11.79 5.96
N ASP A 109 -7.06 10.81 6.58
CA ASP A 109 -6.47 10.90 7.91
C ASP A 109 -4.98 11.31 7.86
N ASN A 110 -4.53 11.85 6.72
CA ASN A 110 -3.15 12.30 6.48
C ASN A 110 -2.09 11.19 6.55
N TYR A 111 -2.42 9.97 6.13
CA TYR A 111 -1.44 8.92 5.91
C TYR A 111 -1.00 8.87 4.46
N TYR A 112 0.31 8.84 4.25
CA TYR A 112 0.96 8.66 2.96
C TYR A 112 1.17 7.18 2.72
N ILE A 113 0.53 6.66 1.68
CA ILE A 113 0.56 5.24 1.34
C ILE A 113 1.61 5.01 0.27
N PHE A 114 2.49 4.06 0.55
CA PHE A 114 3.50 3.54 -0.38
C PHE A 114 3.26 2.06 -0.61
N ARG A 115 3.60 1.57 -1.80
CA ARG A 115 3.55 0.16 -2.15
C ARG A 115 4.89 -0.29 -2.71
N LYS A 116 5.21 -1.57 -2.59
CA LYS A 116 6.41 -2.17 -3.18
C LYS A 116 6.05 -3.53 -3.77
N ALA A 117 6.50 -3.81 -4.99
CA ALA A 117 6.32 -5.14 -5.58
C ALA A 117 7.16 -6.18 -4.82
N LYS A 118 6.55 -7.33 -4.52
CA LYS A 118 7.17 -8.46 -3.82
C LYS A 118 7.97 -9.35 -4.75
#